data_AF-A0A941Y1H0-F1
#
_entry.id   AF-A0A941Y1H0-F1
#
_cell.length_a   1.000
_cell.length_b   1.000
_cell.length_c   1.000
_cell.angle_alpha   90.00
_cell.angle_beta   90.00
_cell.angle_gamma   90.00
#
_symmetry.space_group_name_H-M   'P 1'
#
loop_
_entity.id
_entity.type
_entity.pdbx_description
1 polymer ?
#
loop_
_entity_poly.entity_id
_entity_poly.type
_entity_poly.pdbx_seq_one_letter_code
_entity_poly.pdbx_strand_id
1 'polypeptide(L)'
;MTATDLIADKRRALASVRKRLAAARNRLRQAHIEYTSTPDGACETYRRFELAEGEERAALRQIYLAGLSMADHEYQRRAELGHANDADGPLEALPLGSPQDPLVRQLVEHRVMGWVRSGPAALVSGKVTVGLIRVLADGTSRRRIRLSCAVQDELGVFTETLAAVVRQALADPPMRERLDEFFGATASPAITAAADQAAE
;
A
#
# COMPACT_ATOMS: atom_id res chain seq x y z
N MET A 1 38.19 29.99 -31.62
CA MET A 1 37.80 28.90 -30.71
C MET A 1 38.25 27.59 -31.35
N THR A 2 39.15 26.85 -30.72
CA THR A 2 39.73 25.64 -31.31
C THR A 2 38.80 24.44 -31.14
N ALA A 3 38.98 23.39 -31.95
CA ALA A 3 38.23 22.14 -31.79
C ALA A 3 38.43 21.54 -30.39
N THR A 4 39.60 21.75 -29.78
CA THR A 4 39.94 21.34 -28.43
C THR A 4 39.10 22.07 -27.37
N ASP A 5 38.91 23.37 -27.54
CA ASP A 5 38.06 24.18 -26.64
C ASP A 5 36.60 23.70 -26.71
N LEU A 6 36.10 23.42 -27.91
CA LEU A 6 34.73 22.93 -28.11
C LEU A 6 34.51 21.54 -27.47
N ILE A 7 35.50 20.64 -27.53
CA ILE A 7 35.44 19.33 -26.88
C ILE A 7 35.45 19.49 -25.36
N ALA A 8 36.29 20.39 -24.82
CA ALA A 8 36.33 20.67 -23.39
C ALA A 8 35.00 21.25 -22.89
N ASP A 9 34.39 22.16 -23.63
CA ASP A 9 33.07 22.74 -23.34
C ASP A 9 31.97 21.68 -23.33
N LYS A 10 31.93 20.81 -24.35
CA LYS A 10 30.97 19.70 -24.42
C LYS A 10 31.15 18.72 -23.24
N ARG A 11 32.39 18.44 -22.83
CA ARG A 11 32.67 17.59 -21.65
C ARG A 11 32.18 18.23 -20.35
N ARG A 12 32.39 19.54 -20.17
CA ARG A 12 31.87 20.30 -19.02
C ARG A 12 30.34 20.32 -19.00
N ALA A 13 29.71 20.55 -20.15
CA ALA A 13 28.26 20.50 -20.28
C ALA A 13 27.69 19.11 -19.94
N LEU A 14 28.29 18.04 -20.47
CA LEU A 14 27.89 16.67 -20.17
C LEU A 14 28.02 16.35 -18.68
N ALA A 15 29.10 16.76 -18.02
CA ALA A 15 29.27 16.58 -16.58
C ALA A 15 28.18 17.31 -15.78
N SER A 16 27.85 18.54 -16.16
CA SER A 16 26.78 19.32 -15.55
C SER A 16 25.41 18.64 -15.72
N VAL A 17 25.08 18.17 -16.92
CA VAL A 17 23.83 17.44 -17.20
C VAL A 17 23.75 16.16 -16.39
N ARG A 18 24.83 15.38 -16.30
CA ARG A 18 24.90 14.16 -15.48
C ARG A 18 24.64 14.45 -14.00
N LYS A 19 25.23 15.54 -13.46
CA LYS A 19 24.98 15.97 -12.08
C LYS A 19 23.51 16.35 -11.85
N ARG A 20 22.92 17.13 -12.76
CA ARG A 20 21.49 17.52 -12.69
C ARG A 20 20.57 16.31 -12.77
N LEU A 21 20.88 15.34 -13.63
CA LEU A 21 20.12 14.10 -13.78
C LEU A 21 20.17 13.26 -12.50
N ALA A 22 21.35 13.11 -11.89
CA ALA A 22 21.49 12.41 -10.61
C ALA A 22 20.66 13.06 -9.50
N ALA A 23 20.72 14.39 -9.38
CA ALA A 23 19.92 15.13 -8.41
C ALA A 23 18.41 15.01 -8.66
N ALA A 24 17.97 15.04 -9.93
CA ALA A 24 16.57 14.85 -10.29
C ALA A 24 16.06 13.45 -9.94
N ARG A 25 16.86 12.41 -10.23
CA ARG A 25 16.56 11.02 -9.85
C ARG A 25 16.46 10.84 -8.35
N ASN A 26 17.36 11.47 -7.59
CA ASN A 26 17.30 11.43 -6.13
C ASN A 26 16.03 12.08 -5.59
N ARG A 27 15.64 13.26 -6.12
CA ARG A 27 14.39 13.93 -5.74
C ARG A 27 13.16 13.08 -6.06
N LEU A 28 13.13 12.46 -7.24
CA LEU A 28 12.04 11.57 -7.63
C LEU A 28 11.94 10.37 -6.68
N ARG A 29 13.08 9.76 -6.34
CA ARG A 29 13.14 8.65 -5.38
C ARG A 29 12.62 9.09 -4.01
N GLN A 30 13.06 10.25 -3.52
CA GLN A 30 12.63 10.77 -2.22
C GLN A 30 11.13 11.06 -2.18
N ALA A 31 10.59 11.69 -3.22
CA ALA A 31 9.14 11.92 -3.34
C ALA A 31 8.34 10.60 -3.37
N HIS A 32 8.90 9.55 -3.98
CA HIS A 32 8.26 8.23 -3.97
C HIS A 32 8.27 7.61 -2.57
N ILE A 33 9.37 7.74 -1.81
CA ILE A 33 9.44 7.31 -0.40
C ILE A 33 8.42 8.08 0.46
N GLU A 34 8.32 9.39 0.28
CA GLU A 34 7.33 10.28 0.92
C GLU A 34 5.89 9.88 0.62
N TYR A 35 5.61 9.56 -0.63
CA TYR A 35 4.29 9.04 -0.96
C TYR A 35 4.05 7.68 -0.30
N THR A 36 5.05 6.80 -0.31
CA THR A 36 4.95 5.43 0.22
C THR A 36 4.76 5.36 1.73
N SER A 37 5.13 6.40 2.48
CA SER A 37 4.84 6.47 3.92
C SER A 37 3.37 6.79 4.23
N THR A 38 2.56 7.11 3.22
CA THR A 38 1.11 7.25 3.36
C THR A 38 0.42 5.90 3.19
N PRO A 39 -0.77 5.66 3.77
CA PRO A 39 -1.49 4.40 3.57
C PRO A 39 -1.76 4.06 2.10
N ASP A 40 -2.12 5.07 1.29
CA ASP A 40 -2.32 4.92 -0.15
C ASP A 40 -1.03 4.52 -0.87
N GLY A 41 0.06 5.26 -0.64
CA GLY A 41 1.33 4.99 -1.31
C GLY A 41 1.95 3.67 -0.87
N ALA A 42 1.78 3.26 0.40
CA ALA A 42 2.17 1.94 0.88
C ALA A 42 1.44 0.85 0.11
N CYS A 43 0.12 0.94 -0.01
CA CYS A 43 -0.72 0.00 -0.77
C CYS A 43 -0.29 -0.09 -2.24
N GLU A 44 -0.17 1.05 -2.92
CA GLU A 44 0.15 1.10 -4.35
C GLU A 44 1.57 0.60 -4.63
N THR A 45 2.54 0.99 -3.81
CA THR A 45 3.93 0.54 -3.95
C THR A 45 4.06 -0.95 -3.68
N TYR A 46 3.39 -1.44 -2.63
CA TYR A 46 3.40 -2.85 -2.28
C TYR A 46 2.72 -3.70 -3.37
N ARG A 47 1.57 -3.25 -3.90
CA ARG A 47 0.90 -3.97 -4.98
C ARG A 47 1.75 -4.04 -6.24
N ARG A 48 2.42 -2.95 -6.61
CA ARG A 48 3.39 -2.98 -7.70
C ARG A 48 4.55 -3.92 -7.39
N PHE A 49 5.05 -3.93 -6.16
CA PHE A 49 6.10 -4.85 -5.74
C PHE A 49 5.67 -6.32 -5.90
N GLU A 50 4.47 -6.68 -5.46
CA GLU A 50 3.94 -8.05 -5.59
C GLU A 50 3.93 -8.53 -7.03
N LEU A 51 3.52 -7.64 -7.96
CA LEU A 51 3.37 -7.93 -9.39
C LEU A 51 4.67 -7.78 -10.21
N ALA A 52 5.67 -7.09 -9.67
CA ALA A 52 6.93 -6.83 -10.38
C ALA A 52 7.91 -8.00 -10.30
N GLU A 53 8.77 -8.08 -11.31
CA GLU A 53 9.89 -9.03 -11.42
C GLU A 53 11.23 -8.29 -11.55
N GLY A 54 12.34 -9.02 -11.39
CA GLY A 54 13.69 -8.52 -11.66
C GLY A 54 14.08 -7.25 -10.88
N GLU A 55 14.72 -6.31 -11.58
CA GLU A 55 15.27 -5.07 -10.99
C GLU A 55 14.18 -4.13 -10.46
N GLU A 56 13.00 -4.08 -11.10
CA GLU A 56 11.90 -3.24 -10.62
C GLU A 56 11.43 -3.72 -9.24
N ARG A 57 11.29 -5.04 -9.06
CA ARG A 57 10.92 -5.63 -7.76
C ARG A 57 11.91 -5.24 -6.67
N ALA A 58 13.22 -5.30 -6.95
CA ALA A 58 14.24 -4.92 -5.99
C ALA A 58 14.19 -3.42 -5.63
N ALA A 59 13.94 -2.55 -6.61
CA ALA A 59 13.81 -1.11 -6.40
C ALA A 59 12.56 -0.76 -5.58
N LEU A 60 11.41 -1.36 -5.91
CA LEU A 60 10.15 -1.15 -5.18
C LEU A 60 10.25 -1.63 -3.73
N ARG A 61 10.90 -2.77 -3.48
CA ARG A 61 11.16 -3.24 -2.10
C ARG A 61 11.92 -2.20 -1.27
N GLN A 62 12.96 -1.60 -1.83
CA GLN A 62 13.73 -0.57 -1.12
C GLN A 62 12.89 0.67 -0.81
N ILE A 63 12.06 1.11 -1.77
CA ILE A 63 11.17 2.26 -1.60
C ILE A 63 10.10 1.97 -0.54
N TYR A 64 9.49 0.77 -0.60
CA TYR A 64 8.51 0.32 0.37
C TYR A 64 9.06 0.32 1.79
N LEU A 65 10.20 -0.34 2.03
CA LEU A 65 10.81 -0.40 3.36
C LEU A 65 11.24 0.97 3.88
N ALA A 66 11.75 1.85 3.01
CA ALA A 66 12.07 3.23 3.40
C ALA A 66 10.81 4.03 3.74
N GLY A 67 9.72 3.84 3.00
CA GLY A 67 8.43 4.46 3.28
C GLY A 67 7.85 4.01 4.62
N LEU A 68 7.90 2.71 4.92
CA LEU A 68 7.44 2.17 6.21
C LEU A 68 8.27 2.71 7.38
N SER A 69 9.59 2.74 7.24
CA SER A 69 10.48 3.31 8.27
C SER A 69 10.15 4.77 8.55
N MET A 70 9.85 5.56 7.53
CA MET A 70 9.43 6.95 7.71
C MET A 70 8.05 7.07 8.37
N ALA A 71 7.10 6.22 8.00
CA ALA A 71 5.78 6.17 8.64
C ALA A 71 5.87 5.77 10.13
N ASP A 72 6.79 4.86 10.47
CA ASP A 72 7.05 4.44 11.84
C ASP A 72 7.67 5.58 12.68
N HIS A 73 8.65 6.31 12.15
CA HIS A 73 9.21 7.49 12.83
C HIS A 73 8.18 8.59 13.08
N GLU A 74 7.26 8.81 12.13
CA GLU A 74 6.14 9.73 12.30
C GLU A 74 5.20 9.29 13.42
N TYR A 75 4.86 8.01 13.45
CA TYR A 75 4.03 7.42 14.49
C TYR A 75 4.69 7.51 15.87
N GLN A 76 5.97 7.12 16.00
CA GLN A 76 6.73 7.21 17.25
C GLN A 76 6.72 8.63 17.81
N ARG A 77 6.96 9.63 16.96
CA ARG A 77 6.90 11.03 17.37
C ARG A 77 5.51 11.44 17.87
N ARG A 78 4.43 10.99 17.20
CA ARG A 78 3.06 11.25 17.68
C ARG A 78 2.77 10.56 19.01
N ALA A 79 3.27 9.35 19.21
CA ALA A 79 3.12 8.60 20.45
C ALA A 79 3.86 9.29 21.62
N GLU A 80 5.10 9.75 21.40
CA GLU A 80 5.87 10.52 22.38
C GLU A 80 5.18 11.82 22.82
N LEU A 81 4.46 12.46 21.90
CA LEU A 81 3.68 13.67 22.18
C LEU A 81 2.30 13.40 22.78
N GLY A 82 1.90 12.13 22.97
CA GLY A 82 0.59 11.75 23.48
C GLY A 82 -0.56 12.01 22.50
N HIS A 83 -0.28 12.02 21.20
CA HIS A 83 -1.26 12.24 20.12
C HIS A 83 -1.65 10.96 19.37
N ALA A 84 -1.12 9.81 19.77
CA ALA A 84 -1.53 8.52 19.22
C ALA A 84 -2.91 8.11 19.77
N ASN A 85 -3.75 7.55 18.91
CA ASN A 85 -5.03 6.93 19.28
C ASN A 85 -5.00 5.40 19.09
N ASP A 86 -6.08 4.73 19.45
CA ASP A 86 -6.19 3.26 19.39
C ASP A 86 -6.16 2.69 17.97
N ALA A 87 -6.37 3.52 16.95
CA ALA A 87 -6.27 3.15 15.54
C ALA A 87 -4.90 3.49 14.91
N ASP A 88 -3.96 4.03 15.71
CA ASP A 88 -2.60 4.30 15.29
C ASP A 88 -1.67 3.12 15.53
N GLY A 89 -0.57 3.10 14.78
CA GLY A 89 0.44 2.08 14.85
C GLY A 89 1.34 2.09 13.61
N PRO A 90 2.39 1.25 13.62
CA PRO A 90 3.16 0.91 12.42
C PRO A 90 2.24 0.61 11.24
N LEU A 91 2.56 1.21 10.10
CA LEU A 91 1.81 1.04 8.85
C LEU A 91 2.32 -0.19 8.10
N GLU A 92 1.41 -1.00 7.60
CA GLU A 92 1.73 -2.12 6.71
C GLU A 92 0.68 -2.25 5.59
N ALA A 93 1.11 -2.59 4.38
CA ALA A 93 0.21 -2.99 3.31
C ALA A 93 -0.15 -4.47 3.42
N LEU A 94 -1.39 -4.82 3.10
CA LEU A 94 -1.87 -6.20 3.15
C LEU A 94 -1.39 -7.01 1.94
N PRO A 95 -0.84 -8.21 2.15
CA PRO A 95 -0.54 -9.14 1.06
C PRO A 95 -1.81 -9.61 0.37
N LEU A 96 -1.73 -9.89 -0.93
CA LEU A 96 -2.88 -10.37 -1.71
C LEU A 96 -3.50 -11.63 -1.12
N GLY A 97 -2.66 -12.57 -0.74
CA GLY A 97 -3.02 -13.97 -0.52
C GLY A 97 -2.57 -14.85 -1.66
N SER A 98 -3.18 -16.03 -1.78
CA SER A 98 -2.78 -17.05 -2.75
C SER A 98 -3.09 -16.62 -4.19
N PRO A 99 -2.14 -16.70 -5.15
CA PRO A 99 -2.40 -16.43 -6.56
C PRO A 99 -3.42 -17.39 -7.19
N GLN A 100 -3.66 -18.55 -6.57
CA GLN A 100 -4.66 -19.52 -7.03
C GLN A 100 -6.08 -19.17 -6.57
N ASP A 101 -6.23 -18.22 -5.63
CA ASP A 101 -7.53 -17.78 -5.14
C ASP A 101 -8.24 -16.91 -6.21
N PRO A 102 -9.44 -17.29 -6.70
CA PRO A 102 -10.16 -16.51 -7.70
C PRO A 102 -10.47 -15.08 -7.23
N LEU A 103 -10.62 -14.86 -5.92
CA LEU A 103 -10.84 -13.53 -5.35
C LEU A 103 -9.62 -12.62 -5.56
N VAL A 104 -8.40 -13.16 -5.45
CA VAL A 104 -7.17 -12.38 -5.65
C VAL A 104 -7.13 -11.76 -7.04
N ARG A 105 -7.53 -12.52 -8.08
CA ARG A 105 -7.62 -12.00 -9.45
C ARG A 105 -8.58 -10.80 -9.55
N GLN A 106 -9.77 -10.92 -8.96
CA GLN A 106 -10.77 -9.84 -8.99
C GLN A 106 -10.30 -8.60 -8.24
N LEU A 107 -9.63 -8.78 -7.10
CA LEU A 107 -9.07 -7.66 -6.33
C LEU A 107 -7.97 -6.93 -7.11
N VAL A 108 -7.11 -7.64 -7.84
CA VAL A 108 -6.10 -7.02 -8.72
C VAL A 108 -6.76 -6.27 -9.87
N GLU A 109 -7.68 -6.93 -10.58
CA GLU A 109 -8.38 -6.36 -11.74
C GLU A 109 -9.13 -5.07 -11.39
N HIS A 110 -9.79 -5.06 -10.23
CA HIS A 110 -10.51 -3.89 -9.73
C HIS A 110 -9.67 -2.94 -8.85
N ARG A 111 -8.35 -3.14 -8.80
CA ARG A 111 -7.37 -2.30 -8.09
C ARG A 111 -7.73 -2.06 -6.63
N VAL A 112 -8.20 -3.11 -5.96
CA VAL A 112 -8.46 -3.12 -4.53
C VAL A 112 -7.17 -3.50 -3.80
N MET A 113 -6.84 -2.70 -2.80
CA MET A 113 -5.67 -2.84 -1.95
C MET A 113 -6.09 -2.61 -0.50
N GLY A 114 -5.24 -2.98 0.45
CA GLY A 114 -5.50 -2.73 1.85
C GLY A 114 -4.24 -2.45 2.63
N TRP A 115 -4.42 -1.79 3.77
CA TRP A 115 -3.39 -1.52 4.75
C TRP A 115 -3.94 -1.76 6.15
N VAL A 116 -3.04 -1.99 7.09
CA VAL A 116 -3.34 -2.11 8.51
C VAL A 116 -2.42 -1.17 9.29
N ARG A 117 -2.93 -0.66 10.41
CA ARG A 117 -2.09 -0.11 11.47
C ARG A 117 -2.28 -0.97 12.71
N SER A 118 -1.19 -1.55 13.18
CA SER A 118 -1.21 -2.47 14.32
C SER A 118 -0.27 -1.96 15.40
N GLY A 119 -0.81 -1.19 16.35
CA GLY A 119 -0.07 -0.70 17.51
C GLY A 119 -0.38 -1.48 18.79
N PRO A 120 0.23 -1.12 19.94
CA PRO A 120 -0.03 -1.76 21.23
C PRO A 120 -1.51 -1.76 21.66
N ALA A 121 -2.30 -0.82 21.16
CA ALA A 121 -3.75 -0.77 21.42
C ALA A 121 -4.51 -1.99 20.87
N ALA A 122 -3.97 -2.67 19.85
CA ALA A 122 -4.55 -3.91 19.32
C ALA A 122 -4.55 -5.04 20.36
N LEU A 123 -3.52 -5.09 21.21
CA LEU A 123 -3.41 -6.07 22.30
C LEU A 123 -4.53 -5.90 23.34
N VAL A 124 -4.90 -4.66 23.63
CA VAL A 124 -5.92 -4.34 24.64
C VAL A 124 -7.33 -4.48 24.07
N SER A 125 -7.53 -4.02 22.83
CA SER A 125 -8.86 -3.99 22.20
C SER A 125 -9.24 -5.30 21.50
N GLY A 126 -8.28 -6.19 21.23
CA GLY A 126 -8.46 -7.39 20.42
C GLY A 126 -8.79 -7.09 18.96
N LYS A 127 -8.58 -5.85 18.50
CA LYS A 127 -8.95 -5.41 17.14
C LYS A 127 -7.93 -4.46 16.54
N VAL A 128 -7.83 -4.47 15.22
CA VAL A 128 -7.09 -3.48 14.42
C VAL A 128 -8.01 -2.78 13.44
N THR A 129 -7.57 -1.58 13.02
CA THR A 129 -8.19 -0.88 11.90
C THR A 129 -7.50 -1.29 10.61
N VAL A 130 -8.28 -1.90 9.71
CA VAL A 130 -7.87 -2.20 8.35
C VAL A 130 -8.53 -1.20 7.41
N GLY A 131 -7.74 -0.52 6.59
CA GLY A 131 -8.24 0.33 5.52
C GLY A 131 -8.22 -0.39 4.19
N LEU A 132 -9.32 -0.36 3.45
CA LEU A 132 -9.34 -0.76 2.05
C LEU A 132 -9.32 0.48 1.16
N ILE A 133 -8.61 0.37 0.04
CA ILE A 133 -8.49 1.40 -0.98
C ILE A 133 -8.82 0.79 -2.33
N ARG A 134 -9.61 1.51 -3.12
CA ARG A 134 -9.86 1.16 -4.52
C ARG A 134 -9.52 2.34 -5.42
N VAL A 135 -8.60 2.13 -6.35
CA VAL A 135 -8.28 3.11 -7.40
C VAL A 135 -9.29 2.94 -8.55
N LEU A 136 -9.99 4.01 -8.91
CA LEU A 136 -11.00 3.97 -9.96
C LEU A 136 -10.36 3.91 -11.36
N ALA A 137 -11.21 3.74 -12.38
CA ALA A 137 -10.78 3.56 -13.76
C ALA A 137 -9.98 4.76 -14.31
N ASP A 138 -10.23 5.97 -13.81
CA ASP A 138 -9.50 7.19 -14.15
C ASP A 138 -8.04 7.21 -13.64
N GLY A 139 -7.65 6.23 -12.82
CA GLY A 139 -6.32 6.09 -12.26
C GLY A 139 -5.94 7.14 -11.21
N THR A 140 -6.86 8.03 -10.83
CA THR A 140 -6.56 9.14 -9.90
C THR A 140 -7.56 9.19 -8.74
N SER A 141 -8.83 8.92 -9.00
CA SER A 141 -9.87 8.87 -7.97
C SER A 141 -9.74 7.62 -7.13
N ARG A 142 -9.94 7.77 -5.81
CA ARG A 142 -9.79 6.71 -4.83
C ARG A 142 -11.02 6.65 -3.93
N ARG A 143 -11.55 5.44 -3.73
CA ARG A 143 -12.51 5.17 -2.65
C ARG A 143 -11.79 4.50 -1.50
N ARG A 144 -12.25 4.78 -0.28
CA ARG A 144 -11.67 4.24 0.94
C ARG A 144 -12.78 3.79 1.89
N ILE A 145 -12.54 2.70 2.58
CA ILE A 145 -13.39 2.24 3.69
C ILE A 145 -12.49 1.72 4.80
N ARG A 146 -12.93 1.85 6.05
CA ARG A 146 -12.27 1.25 7.21
C ARG A 146 -13.13 0.14 7.78
N LEU A 147 -12.46 -0.95 8.10
CA LEU A 147 -12.97 -2.16 8.70
C LEU A 147 -12.31 -2.34 10.06
N SER A 148 -13.05 -2.93 11.00
CA SER A 148 -12.50 -3.39 12.27
C SER A 148 -12.32 -4.89 12.17
N CYS A 149 -11.08 -5.36 12.27
CA CYS A 149 -10.75 -6.77 12.15
C CYS A 149 -10.20 -7.28 13.48
N ALA A 150 -10.54 -8.51 13.85
CA ALA A 150 -9.97 -9.16 15.02
C ALA A 150 -8.48 -9.42 14.81
N VAL A 151 -7.71 -9.40 15.90
CA VAL A 151 -6.32 -9.88 15.93
C VAL A 151 -6.26 -11.22 16.63
N GLN A 152 -5.10 -11.88 16.58
CA GLN A 152 -4.89 -13.08 17.39
C GLN A 152 -4.89 -12.70 18.87
N ASP A 153 -5.79 -13.32 19.65
CA ASP A 153 -6.14 -12.89 21.01
C ASP A 153 -4.96 -12.90 22.01
N GLU A 154 -3.97 -13.79 21.82
CA GLU A 154 -2.87 -13.94 22.77
C GLU A 154 -1.72 -12.93 22.52
N LEU A 155 -1.48 -12.57 21.25
CA LEU A 155 -0.32 -11.79 20.82
C LEU A 155 -0.69 -10.42 20.24
N GLY A 156 -1.98 -10.17 19.98
CA GLY A 156 -2.45 -8.93 19.38
C GLY A 156 -2.00 -8.75 17.93
N VAL A 157 -1.61 -9.84 17.25
CA VAL A 157 -1.00 -9.79 15.91
C VAL A 157 -2.05 -9.95 14.83
N PHE A 158 -1.97 -9.12 13.80
CA PHE A 158 -2.75 -9.23 12.57
C PHE A 158 -1.91 -9.85 11.44
N THR A 159 -2.34 -10.98 10.89
CA THR A 159 -1.59 -11.69 9.81
C THR A 159 -2.43 -11.99 8.57
N GLU A 160 -3.65 -11.46 8.52
CA GLU A 160 -4.59 -11.77 7.44
C GLU A 160 -4.16 -11.15 6.10
N THR A 161 -4.53 -11.84 5.04
CA THR A 161 -4.36 -11.36 3.66
C THR A 161 -5.53 -10.46 3.26
N LEU A 162 -5.35 -9.66 2.21
CA LEU A 162 -6.41 -8.85 1.65
C LEU A 162 -7.63 -9.70 1.23
N ALA A 163 -7.40 -10.85 0.59
CA ALA A 163 -8.48 -11.76 0.21
C ALA A 163 -9.24 -12.29 1.44
N ALA A 164 -8.53 -12.67 2.50
CA ALA A 164 -9.16 -13.14 3.74
C ALA A 164 -9.99 -12.04 4.41
N VAL A 165 -9.45 -10.82 4.53
CA VAL A 165 -10.17 -9.66 5.07
C VAL A 165 -11.45 -9.39 4.29
N VAL A 166 -11.38 -9.35 2.96
CA VAL A 166 -12.54 -9.09 2.11
C VAL A 166 -13.58 -10.19 2.27
N ARG A 167 -13.16 -11.46 2.29
CA ARG A 167 -14.07 -12.59 2.48
C ARG A 167 -14.77 -12.55 3.84
N GLN A 168 -14.02 -12.33 4.92
CA GLN A 168 -14.58 -12.19 6.27
C GLN A 168 -15.59 -11.03 6.34
N ALA A 169 -15.25 -9.88 5.75
CA ALA A 169 -16.14 -8.73 5.74
C ALA A 169 -17.38 -8.91 4.86
N LEU A 170 -17.30 -9.69 3.77
CA LEU A 170 -18.46 -10.07 2.96
C LEU A 170 -19.35 -11.09 3.66
N ALA A 171 -18.81 -11.91 4.57
CA ALA A 171 -19.60 -12.84 5.38
C ALA A 171 -20.46 -12.13 6.45
N ASP A 172 -20.08 -10.91 6.86
CA ASP A 172 -20.81 -10.10 7.84
C ASP A 172 -21.87 -9.20 7.16
N PRO A 173 -23.19 -9.40 7.37
CA PRO A 173 -24.23 -8.70 6.60
C PRO A 173 -24.15 -7.16 6.65
N PRO A 174 -23.94 -6.50 7.80
CA PRO A 174 -23.76 -5.04 7.86
C PRO A 174 -22.51 -4.54 7.12
N MET A 175 -21.45 -5.34 7.04
CA MET A 175 -20.25 -4.97 6.29
C MET A 175 -20.40 -5.23 4.79
N ARG A 176 -21.17 -6.26 4.41
CA ARG A 176 -21.47 -6.56 3.01
C ARG A 176 -22.09 -5.37 2.29
N GLU A 177 -23.11 -4.73 2.85
CA GLU A 177 -23.75 -3.55 2.24
C GLU A 177 -22.76 -2.39 2.03
N ARG A 178 -21.89 -2.14 3.02
CA ARG A 178 -20.85 -1.11 2.94
C ARG A 178 -19.79 -1.45 1.88
N LEU A 179 -19.46 -2.72 1.74
CA LEU A 179 -18.53 -3.21 0.73
C LEU A 179 -19.12 -3.15 -0.66
N ASP A 180 -20.39 -3.49 -0.83
CA ASP A 180 -21.11 -3.35 -2.10
C ASP A 180 -21.12 -1.89 -2.55
N GLU A 181 -21.39 -0.97 -1.62
CA GLU A 181 -21.27 0.45 -1.91
C GLU A 181 -19.84 0.76 -2.34
N PHE A 182 -18.81 0.39 -1.55
CA PHE A 182 -17.39 0.67 -1.81
C PHE A 182 -16.87 0.13 -3.15
N PHE A 183 -17.17 -1.12 -3.48
CA PHE A 183 -16.82 -1.73 -4.76
C PHE A 183 -17.63 -1.10 -5.91
N GLY A 184 -18.88 -0.73 -5.65
CA GLY A 184 -19.81 -0.21 -6.64
C GLY A 184 -20.26 -1.26 -7.65
N ALA A 185 -21.26 -0.89 -8.45
CA ALA A 185 -22.01 -1.82 -9.30
C ALA A 185 -21.14 -2.63 -10.29
N THR A 186 -20.02 -2.10 -10.75
CA THR A 186 -19.14 -2.79 -11.71
C THR A 186 -18.29 -3.88 -11.08
N ALA A 187 -17.82 -3.69 -9.83
CA ALA A 187 -16.86 -4.61 -9.20
C ALA A 187 -17.51 -5.55 -8.17
N SER A 188 -18.57 -5.09 -7.49
CA SER A 188 -19.24 -5.88 -6.44
C SER A 188 -19.67 -7.28 -6.93
N PRO A 189 -20.37 -7.46 -8.07
CA PRO A 189 -20.84 -8.78 -8.48
C PRO A 189 -19.71 -9.79 -8.69
N ALA A 190 -18.61 -9.37 -9.33
CA ALA A 190 -17.48 -10.25 -9.64
C ALA A 190 -16.67 -10.60 -8.37
N ILE A 191 -16.46 -9.63 -7.48
CA ILE A 191 -15.76 -9.83 -6.22
C ILE A 191 -16.55 -10.75 -5.29
N THR A 192 -17.85 -10.53 -5.13
CA THR A 192 -18.72 -11.36 -4.27
C THR A 192 -18.78 -12.79 -4.79
N ALA A 193 -19.02 -12.98 -6.10
CA ALA A 193 -19.03 -14.32 -6.69
C ALA A 193 -17.70 -15.07 -6.53
N ALA A 194 -16.57 -14.37 -6.63
CA ALA A 194 -15.24 -14.98 -6.44
C ALA A 194 -14.95 -15.28 -4.96
N ALA A 195 -15.49 -14.50 -4.02
CA ALA A 195 -15.34 -14.75 -2.59
C ALA A 195 -16.05 -16.05 -2.16
N ASP A 196 -17.20 -16.35 -2.77
CA ASP A 196 -18.00 -17.55 -2.49
C ASP A 196 -17.39 -18.84 -3.07
N GLN A 197 -16.65 -18.77 -4.18
CA GLN A 197 -16.03 -19.94 -4.84
C GLN A 197 -14.92 -20.63 -4.03
N ALA A 198 -14.33 -19.95 -3.05
CA ALA A 198 -13.28 -20.50 -2.20
C ALA A 198 -13.81 -21.09 -0.88
N ALA A 199 -15.13 -21.04 -0.66
CA ALA A 199 -15.80 -21.62 0.51
C ALA A 199 -16.28 -23.07 0.29
N GLU A 200 -16.09 -23.61 -0.91
CA GLU A 200 -16.26 -25.03 -1.27
C GLU A 200 -14.92 -25.78 -1.27
#